data_AF-A0A957U5D1-F1
#
_entry.id   AF-A0A957U5D1-F1
#
_cell.length_a   1.000
_cell.length_b   1.000
_cell.length_c   1.000
_cell.angle_alpha   90.00
_cell.angle_beta   90.00
_cell.angle_gamma   90.00
#
_symmetry.space_group_name_H-M   'P 1'
#
loop_
_entity.id
_entity.type
_entity.pdbx_description
1 polymer ?
#
loop_
_entity_poly.entity_id
_entity_poly.type
_entity_poly.pdbx_seq_one_letter_code
_entity_poly.pdbx_strand_id
1 'polypeptide(L)'
;MSATNFVFAAPLADLQEHGILTVQRGGHTIVLVQTNDAVYAVDNRCPHMGFPLDKGTVQDGILVCHWHHARFDLATGGTFDQWADDGRAFPTDIRDGDVWIDLQDHRDLASYQRDRLRVGLERDIPLVIGKAVLAMVDASGNASSSDDAVAPFATGLDFGVRYCQQGWGQGLTMHTCFMNLLPYLAPEDRPRALYQGLAAVARDAAGHPARFCVRALPGMAPDLATLKRWFR
;
A
#
# COMPACT_ATOMS: atom_id res chain seq x y z
N MET A 1 11.99 26.65 3.91
CA MET A 1 11.44 26.36 2.56
C MET A 1 12.39 25.36 1.94
N SER A 2 12.00 24.09 1.84
CA SER A 2 12.83 23.07 1.19
C SER A 2 12.98 23.48 -0.28
N ALA A 3 14.22 23.50 -0.80
CA ALA A 3 14.44 23.82 -2.20
C ALA A 3 13.73 22.77 -3.07
N THR A 4 12.80 23.21 -3.90
CA THR A 4 12.12 22.38 -4.90
C THR A 4 13.17 21.91 -5.91
N ASN A 5 13.58 20.64 -5.80
CA ASN A 5 14.68 20.08 -6.60
C ASN A 5 14.14 19.50 -7.91
N PHE A 6 13.56 20.38 -8.73
CA PHE A 6 13.09 20.02 -10.05
C PHE A 6 14.28 19.71 -10.95
N VAL A 7 14.21 18.62 -11.69
CA VAL A 7 15.19 18.24 -12.71
C VAL A 7 14.56 18.32 -14.09
N PHE A 8 15.36 18.73 -15.08
CA PHE A 8 14.93 18.71 -16.48
C PHE A 8 14.61 17.27 -16.91
N ALA A 9 13.42 17.05 -17.47
CA ALA A 9 12.95 15.75 -17.93
C ALA A 9 13.11 15.62 -19.45
N ALA A 10 12.47 16.49 -20.22
CA ALA A 10 12.52 16.51 -21.68
C ALA A 10 12.01 17.86 -22.23
N PRO A 11 12.31 18.21 -23.49
CA PRO A 11 11.61 19.29 -24.18
C PRO A 11 10.11 18.99 -24.28
N LEU A 12 9.26 20.00 -24.09
CA LEU A 12 7.81 19.83 -24.21
C LEU A 12 7.40 19.44 -25.63
N ALA A 13 8.11 19.97 -26.65
CA ALA A 13 7.86 19.68 -28.05
C ALA A 13 8.02 18.18 -28.36
N ASP A 14 9.06 17.54 -27.81
CA ASP A 14 9.30 16.11 -27.99
C ASP A 14 8.15 15.28 -27.41
N LEU A 15 7.65 15.66 -26.24
CA LEU A 15 6.49 15.00 -25.62
C LEU A 15 5.20 15.24 -26.43
N GLN A 16 5.01 16.45 -26.96
CA GLN A 16 3.86 16.79 -27.81
C GLN A 16 3.83 16.00 -29.12
N GLU A 17 4.99 15.73 -29.70
CA GLU A 17 5.10 14.93 -30.93
C GLU A 17 4.73 13.45 -30.70
N HIS A 18 5.15 12.88 -29.57
CA HIS A 18 5.01 11.43 -29.31
C HIS A 18 3.80 11.08 -28.42
N GLY A 19 3.24 12.03 -27.68
CA GLY A 19 2.19 11.85 -26.67
C GLY A 19 2.65 11.17 -25.38
N ILE A 20 3.53 10.18 -25.49
CA ILE A 20 4.16 9.45 -24.38
C ILE A 20 5.68 9.40 -24.60
N LEU A 21 6.46 9.70 -23.57
CA LEU A 21 7.93 9.67 -23.62
C LEU A 21 8.52 9.05 -22.36
N THR A 22 9.45 8.11 -22.50
CA THR A 22 10.16 7.50 -21.36
C THR A 22 11.51 8.18 -21.15
N VAL A 23 11.79 8.62 -19.92
CA VAL A 23 13.04 9.28 -19.52
C VAL A 23 13.68 8.62 -18.30
N GLN A 24 14.99 8.75 -18.15
CA GLN A 24 15.75 8.27 -16.99
C GLN A 24 16.25 9.44 -16.15
N ARG A 25 15.79 9.61 -14.91
CA ARG A 25 16.17 10.74 -14.03
C ARG A 25 16.30 10.27 -12.59
N GLY A 26 17.43 10.62 -11.95
CA GLY A 26 17.70 10.30 -10.54
C GLY A 26 17.53 8.83 -10.16
N GLY A 27 17.86 7.90 -11.06
CA GLY A 27 17.71 6.45 -10.83
C GLY A 27 16.29 5.91 -11.12
N HIS A 28 15.35 6.75 -11.53
CA HIS A 28 13.99 6.36 -11.91
C HIS A 28 13.84 6.32 -13.43
N THR A 29 13.15 5.29 -13.93
CA THR A 29 12.58 5.26 -15.27
C THR A 29 11.17 5.83 -15.20
N ILE A 30 10.92 6.92 -15.90
CA ILE A 30 9.71 7.73 -15.74
C ILE A 30 9.01 7.82 -17.10
N VAL A 31 7.70 7.64 -17.10
CA VAL A 31 6.84 7.86 -18.25
C VAL A 31 6.25 9.24 -18.13
N LEU A 32 6.59 10.11 -19.09
CA LEU A 32 5.92 11.37 -19.32
C LEU A 32 4.73 11.11 -20.24
N VAL A 33 3.58 11.67 -19.89
CA VAL A 33 2.35 11.54 -20.67
C VAL A 33 1.75 12.91 -20.82
N GLN A 34 1.42 13.30 -22.04
CA GLN A 34 0.58 14.48 -22.27
C GLN A 34 -0.83 14.05 -22.62
N THR A 35 -1.80 14.53 -21.84
CA THR A 35 -3.23 14.29 -22.07
C THR A 35 -4.04 15.44 -21.48
N ASN A 36 -5.16 15.81 -22.13
CA ASN A 36 -6.05 16.87 -21.67
C ASN A 36 -5.34 18.19 -21.32
N ASP A 37 -4.41 18.62 -22.20
CA ASP A 37 -3.57 19.83 -22.05
C ASP A 37 -2.66 19.87 -20.82
N ALA A 38 -2.53 18.75 -20.09
CA ALA A 38 -1.64 18.59 -18.96
C ALA A 38 -0.53 17.59 -19.27
N VAL A 39 0.61 17.77 -18.60
CA VAL A 39 1.73 16.82 -18.60
C VAL A 39 1.76 16.12 -17.26
N TYR A 40 1.91 14.81 -17.29
CA TYR A 40 2.02 13.96 -16.12
C TYR A 40 3.31 13.16 -16.19
N ALA A 41 3.87 12.83 -15.03
CA ALA A 41 5.05 12.01 -14.91
C ALA A 41 4.80 10.91 -13.87
N VAL A 42 4.95 9.65 -14.24
CA VAL A 42 4.76 8.50 -13.34
C VAL A 42 5.91 7.50 -13.50
N ASP A 43 6.18 6.71 -12.47
CA ASP A 43 7.20 5.66 -12.54
C ASP A 43 6.80 4.62 -13.59
N ASN A 44 7.74 4.27 -14.48
CA ASN A 44 7.49 3.30 -15.54
C ASN A 44 7.35 1.88 -14.98
N ARG A 45 7.78 1.63 -13.75
CA ARG A 45 7.64 0.33 -13.12
C ARG A 45 6.23 0.17 -12.53
N CYS A 46 5.40 -0.65 -13.17
CA CYS A 46 4.07 -0.98 -12.65
C CYS A 46 4.15 -1.48 -11.19
N PRO A 47 3.45 -0.85 -10.24
CA PRO A 47 3.52 -1.20 -8.82
C PRO A 47 2.87 -2.57 -8.50
N HIS A 48 2.20 -3.19 -9.47
CA HIS A 48 1.71 -4.57 -9.33
C HIS A 48 2.87 -5.58 -9.35
N MET A 49 3.56 -5.73 -10.49
CA MET A 49 4.60 -6.74 -10.73
C MET A 49 5.79 -6.22 -11.56
N GLY A 50 5.93 -4.91 -11.70
CA GLY A 50 7.13 -4.28 -12.27
C GLY A 50 7.17 -4.14 -13.79
N PHE A 51 6.11 -4.51 -14.51
CA PHE A 51 6.03 -4.35 -15.97
C PHE A 51 6.05 -2.88 -16.41
N PRO A 52 6.60 -2.57 -17.60
CA PRO A 52 6.71 -1.21 -18.07
C PRO A 52 5.32 -0.61 -18.38
N LEU A 53 5.05 0.54 -17.81
CA LEU A 53 3.80 1.29 -18.01
C LEU A 53 3.79 2.09 -19.31
N ASP A 54 4.95 2.39 -19.91
CA ASP A 54 5.07 3.05 -21.22
C ASP A 54 4.52 2.20 -22.39
N LYS A 55 4.30 0.90 -22.17
CA LYS A 55 3.60 0.00 -23.09
C LYS A 55 2.08 0.00 -22.89
N GLY A 56 1.60 0.67 -21.84
CA GLY A 56 0.19 0.79 -21.51
C GLY A 56 -0.59 1.70 -22.45
N THR A 57 -1.88 1.82 -22.18
CA THR A 57 -2.79 2.73 -22.89
C THR A 57 -3.21 3.86 -21.97
N VAL A 58 -3.30 5.08 -22.51
CA VAL A 58 -3.79 6.25 -21.78
C VAL A 58 -5.11 6.70 -22.36
N GLN A 59 -6.11 6.88 -21.50
CA GLN A 59 -7.39 7.47 -21.86
C GLN A 59 -7.95 8.25 -20.67
N ASP A 60 -8.42 9.48 -20.91
CA ASP A 60 -9.10 10.32 -19.91
C ASP A 60 -8.30 10.50 -18.60
N GLY A 61 -6.96 10.64 -18.70
CA GLY A 61 -6.06 10.77 -17.54
C GLY A 61 -5.75 9.45 -16.82
N ILE A 62 -6.24 8.31 -17.32
CA ILE A 62 -6.02 6.99 -16.74
C ILE A 62 -5.00 6.22 -17.58
N LEU A 63 -3.94 5.75 -16.94
CA LEU A 63 -2.95 4.84 -17.51
C LEU A 63 -3.30 3.40 -17.16
N VAL A 64 -3.45 2.55 -18.17
CA VAL A 64 -3.76 1.12 -18.03
C VAL A 64 -2.53 0.31 -18.37
N CYS A 65 -2.03 -0.46 -17.42
CA CYS A 65 -0.92 -1.38 -17.66
C CYS A 65 -1.31 -2.44 -18.70
N HIS A 66 -0.53 -2.58 -19.77
CA HIS A 66 -0.82 -3.53 -20.85
C HIS A 66 -0.82 -5.01 -20.43
N TRP A 67 -0.20 -5.35 -19.31
CA TRP A 67 -0.01 -6.74 -18.90
C TRP A 67 -1.17 -7.26 -18.05
N HIS A 68 -1.39 -6.65 -16.88
CA HIS A 68 -2.42 -7.09 -15.93
C HIS A 68 -3.64 -6.17 -15.91
N HIS A 69 -3.61 -5.08 -16.69
CA HIS A 69 -4.71 -4.11 -16.79
C HIS A 69 -5.03 -3.33 -15.51
N ALA A 70 -4.07 -3.24 -14.58
CA ALA A 70 -4.17 -2.30 -13.46
C ALA A 70 -4.26 -0.88 -14.00
N ARG A 71 -5.19 -0.10 -13.44
CA ARG A 71 -5.49 1.28 -13.85
C ARG A 71 -4.97 2.26 -12.81
N PHE A 72 -4.35 3.33 -13.28
CA PHE A 72 -3.75 4.36 -12.45
C PHE A 72 -4.20 5.73 -12.92
N ASP A 73 -4.61 6.57 -11.97
CA ASP A 73 -4.76 8.00 -12.22
C ASP A 73 -3.38 8.63 -12.44
N LEU A 74 -3.17 9.29 -13.57
CA LEU A 74 -1.89 9.94 -13.89
C LEU A 74 -1.58 11.14 -12.98
N ALA A 75 -2.61 11.79 -12.44
CA ALA A 75 -2.42 12.98 -11.61
C ALA A 75 -1.85 12.63 -10.23
N THR A 76 -2.37 11.58 -9.60
CA THR A 76 -1.98 11.19 -8.23
C THR A 76 -1.12 9.92 -8.16
N GLY A 77 -1.14 9.08 -9.20
CA GLY A 77 -0.61 7.73 -9.18
C GLY A 77 -1.55 6.70 -8.53
N GLY A 78 -2.68 7.14 -7.98
CA GLY A 78 -3.63 6.28 -7.27
C GLY A 78 -4.19 5.16 -8.15
N THR A 79 -4.28 3.95 -7.61
CA THR A 79 -4.85 2.80 -8.32
C THR A 79 -6.36 2.68 -8.11
N PHE A 80 -7.08 2.32 -9.18
CA PHE A 80 -8.48 1.90 -9.09
C PHE A 80 -8.62 0.42 -8.72
N ASP A 81 -7.53 -0.33 -8.80
CA ASP A 81 -7.50 -1.77 -8.74
C ASP A 81 -6.74 -2.20 -7.49
N GLN A 82 -7.45 -2.45 -6.40
CA GLN A 82 -6.86 -2.66 -5.07
C GLN A 82 -5.88 -3.85 -4.95
N TRP A 83 -5.85 -4.74 -5.95
CA TRP A 83 -4.86 -5.82 -6.07
C TRP A 83 -3.50 -5.33 -6.58
N ALA A 84 -3.43 -4.13 -7.15
CA ALA A 84 -2.21 -3.35 -7.38
C ALA A 84 -2.00 -2.32 -6.25
N ASP A 85 -0.77 -1.82 -6.13
CA ASP A 85 -0.44 -0.69 -5.28
C ASP A 85 -0.51 0.61 -6.09
N ASP A 86 -0.52 1.76 -5.44
CA ASP A 86 -0.43 3.06 -6.11
C ASP A 86 0.93 3.23 -6.80
N GLY A 87 0.89 3.82 -8.00
CA GLY A 87 2.07 4.25 -8.73
C GLY A 87 2.68 5.49 -8.09
N ARG A 88 3.97 5.72 -8.33
CA ARG A 88 4.60 6.98 -7.95
C ARG A 88 4.37 8.01 -9.05
N ALA A 89 3.64 9.06 -8.73
CA ALA A 89 3.57 10.28 -9.55
C ALA A 89 4.69 11.25 -9.16
N PHE A 90 5.24 11.95 -10.14
CA PHE A 90 6.25 12.97 -9.98
C PHE A 90 5.61 14.32 -10.36
N PRO A 91 5.55 15.30 -9.45
CA PRO A 91 5.05 16.63 -9.79
C PRO A 91 5.81 17.22 -10.97
N THR A 92 5.07 17.74 -11.95
CA THR A 92 5.61 18.33 -13.18
C THR A 92 5.49 19.85 -13.15
N ASP A 93 6.45 20.53 -13.77
CA ASP A 93 6.43 21.98 -13.99
C ASP A 93 6.93 22.28 -15.41
N ILE A 94 6.26 23.17 -16.13
CA ILE A 94 6.60 23.53 -17.51
C ILE A 94 7.25 24.92 -17.48
N ARG A 95 8.50 25.01 -17.91
CA ARG A 95 9.29 26.25 -17.89
C ARG A 95 9.95 26.46 -19.24
N ASP A 96 9.69 27.59 -19.88
CA ASP A 96 10.37 27.99 -21.12
C ASP A 96 10.37 26.92 -22.24
N GLY A 97 9.31 26.09 -22.31
CA GLY A 97 9.19 25.01 -23.30
C GLY A 97 9.80 23.67 -22.87
N ASP A 98 10.25 23.54 -21.63
CA ASP A 98 10.80 22.31 -21.07
C ASP A 98 9.91 21.73 -19.97
N VAL A 99 9.87 20.39 -19.90
CA VAL A 99 9.23 19.64 -18.81
C VAL A 99 10.24 19.41 -17.70
N TRP A 100 9.90 19.86 -16.50
CA TRP A 100 10.66 19.63 -15.27
C TRP A 100 9.88 18.74 -14.32
N ILE A 101 10.56 17.88 -13.57
CA ILE A 101 9.93 16.96 -12.61
C ILE A 101 10.58 17.05 -11.23
N ASP A 102 9.77 16.97 -10.18
CA ASP A 102 10.24 16.85 -8.81
C ASP A 102 10.43 15.36 -8.44
N LEU A 103 11.68 15.00 -8.14
CA LEU A 103 12.05 13.64 -7.76
C LEU A 103 11.97 13.37 -6.26
N GLN A 104 11.54 14.33 -5.44
CA GLN A 104 11.30 14.09 -4.02
C GLN A 104 10.08 13.18 -3.85
N ASP A 105 10.13 12.27 -2.88
CA ASP A 105 8.96 11.49 -2.50
C ASP A 105 8.25 12.22 -1.36
N HIS A 106 7.06 12.75 -1.67
CA HIS A 106 6.25 13.53 -0.74
C HIS A 106 5.25 12.68 0.06
N ARG A 107 5.28 11.35 -0.12
CA ARG A 107 4.32 10.43 0.49
C ARG A 107 4.77 10.03 1.90
N ASP A 108 3.81 9.91 2.81
CA ASP A 108 4.00 9.16 4.06
C ASP A 108 3.96 7.66 3.75
N LEU A 109 5.12 7.11 3.35
CA LEU A 109 5.25 5.70 3.00
C LEU A 109 4.88 4.77 4.16
N ALA A 110 5.16 5.17 5.40
CA ALA A 110 4.83 4.34 6.56
C ALA A 110 3.31 4.23 6.75
N SER A 111 2.58 5.34 6.61
CA SER A 111 1.11 5.29 6.65
C SER A 111 0.53 4.56 5.45
N TYR A 112 1.06 4.83 4.26
CA TYR A 112 0.64 4.16 3.04
C TYR A 112 0.76 2.63 3.17
N GLN A 113 1.89 2.09 3.63
CA GLN A 113 2.06 0.64 3.76
C GLN A 113 1.16 0.02 4.84
N ARG A 114 0.86 0.74 5.92
CA ARG A 114 -0.14 0.31 6.90
C ARG A 114 -1.53 0.18 6.27
N ASP A 115 -1.92 1.13 5.42
CA ASP A 115 -3.21 1.09 4.74
C ASP A 115 -3.26 0.01 3.66
N ARG A 116 -2.16 -0.19 2.91
CA ARG A 116 -2.03 -1.30 1.97
C ARG A 116 -2.12 -2.66 2.66
N LEU A 117 -1.47 -2.82 3.82
CA LEU A 117 -1.60 -4.05 4.61
C LEU A 117 -3.06 -4.31 4.99
N ARG A 118 -3.80 -3.29 5.46
CA ARG A 118 -5.22 -3.42 5.79
C ARG A 118 -6.06 -3.82 4.58
N VAL A 119 -5.86 -3.18 3.42
CA VAL A 119 -6.55 -3.56 2.18
C VAL A 119 -6.26 -5.01 1.81
N GLY A 120 -4.98 -5.43 1.91
CA GLY A 120 -4.58 -6.81 1.66
C GLY A 120 -5.27 -7.81 2.59
N LEU A 121 -5.40 -7.48 3.88
CA LEU A 121 -6.11 -8.29 4.88
C LEU A 121 -7.62 -8.34 4.60
N GLU A 122 -8.25 -7.19 4.35
CA GLU A 122 -9.70 -7.06 4.09
C GLU A 122 -10.14 -7.80 2.84
N ARG A 123 -9.30 -7.80 1.80
CA ARG A 123 -9.61 -8.39 0.50
C ARG A 123 -9.00 -9.78 0.30
N ASP A 124 -8.29 -10.30 1.30
CA ASP A 124 -7.50 -11.54 1.22
C ASP A 124 -6.63 -11.60 -0.04
N ILE A 125 -5.76 -10.59 -0.21
CA ILE A 125 -4.86 -10.46 -1.37
C ILE A 125 -3.41 -10.72 -0.91
N PRO A 126 -2.88 -11.95 -1.06
CA PRO A 126 -1.58 -12.33 -0.52
C PRO A 126 -0.43 -11.48 -1.04
N LEU A 127 -0.46 -11.10 -2.31
CA LEU A 127 0.59 -10.28 -2.92
C LEU A 127 0.66 -8.88 -2.28
N VAL A 128 -0.48 -8.27 -1.95
CA VAL A 128 -0.54 -6.95 -1.30
C VAL A 128 -0.04 -7.06 0.14
N ILE A 129 -0.47 -8.09 0.88
CA ILE A 129 0.04 -8.37 2.23
C ILE A 129 1.56 -8.52 2.20
N GLY A 130 2.09 -9.33 1.29
CA GLY A 130 3.52 -9.59 1.18
C GLY A 130 4.33 -8.33 0.86
N LYS A 131 3.88 -7.52 -0.11
CA LYS A 131 4.55 -6.26 -0.47
C LYS A 131 4.55 -5.26 0.67
N ALA A 132 3.42 -5.10 1.36
CA ALA A 132 3.33 -4.19 2.50
C ALA A 132 4.25 -4.64 3.65
N VAL A 133 4.28 -5.93 3.98
CA VAL A 133 5.16 -6.48 5.03
C VAL A 133 6.63 -6.28 4.66
N LEU A 134 7.04 -6.60 3.44
CA LEU A 134 8.41 -6.37 2.99
C LEU A 134 8.78 -4.89 3.09
N ALA A 135 7.93 -3.99 2.58
CA ALA A 135 8.20 -2.56 2.66
C ALA A 135 8.28 -2.04 4.10
N MET A 136 7.45 -2.56 5.02
CA MET A 136 7.47 -2.15 6.43
C MET A 136 8.70 -2.68 7.19
N VAL A 137 9.17 -3.89 6.85
CA VAL A 137 10.33 -4.50 7.51
C VAL A 137 11.66 -4.04 6.88
N ASP A 138 11.70 -3.76 5.57
CA ASP A 138 12.89 -3.27 4.87
C ASP A 138 13.12 -1.76 5.07
N ALA A 139 12.07 -0.98 5.33
CA ALA A 139 12.16 0.49 5.49
C ALA A 139 13.03 0.95 6.67
N SER A 140 13.42 0.06 7.58
CA SER A 140 14.25 0.40 8.72
C SER A 140 15.74 0.51 8.39
N GLY A 141 16.18 0.03 7.22
CA GLY A 141 17.61 0.04 6.81
C GLY A 141 18.54 -0.69 7.80
N ASN A 142 17.96 -1.35 8.80
CA ASN A 142 18.65 -1.92 9.94
C ASN A 142 17.91 -3.21 10.29
N ALA A 143 18.20 -4.26 9.52
CA ALA A 143 17.55 -5.59 9.51
C ALA A 143 17.61 -6.37 10.86
N SER A 144 17.86 -5.69 11.97
CA SER A 144 18.19 -6.27 13.27
C SER A 144 17.18 -5.97 14.37
N SER A 145 16.30 -4.96 14.24
CA SER A 145 15.38 -4.60 15.32
C SER A 145 14.05 -5.35 15.23
N SER A 146 13.55 -5.84 16.38
CA SER A 146 12.20 -6.42 16.49
C SER A 146 11.09 -5.38 16.30
N ASP A 147 11.42 -4.08 16.34
CA ASP A 147 10.46 -2.98 16.30
C ASP A 147 9.78 -2.86 14.93
N ASP A 148 10.48 -3.23 13.85
CA ASP A 148 9.96 -3.19 12.48
C ASP A 148 8.85 -4.23 12.24
N ALA A 149 8.86 -5.30 13.03
CA ALA A 149 7.84 -6.34 13.02
C ALA A 149 6.59 -5.96 13.83
N VAL A 150 6.70 -5.02 14.77
CA VAL A 150 5.60 -4.66 15.68
C VAL A 150 4.44 -4.05 14.92
N ALA A 151 4.69 -3.16 13.96
CA ALA A 151 3.64 -2.51 13.19
C ALA A 151 2.80 -3.47 12.33
N PRO A 152 3.39 -4.35 11.49
CA PRO A 152 2.60 -5.34 10.75
C PRO A 152 1.96 -6.36 11.70
N PHE A 153 2.63 -6.74 12.78
CA PHE A 153 2.07 -7.65 13.78
C PHE A 153 0.80 -7.07 14.43
N ALA A 154 0.89 -5.86 14.97
CA ALA A 154 -0.23 -5.17 15.63
C ALA A 154 -1.40 -4.92 14.68
N THR A 155 -1.11 -4.60 13.41
CA THR A 155 -2.15 -4.43 12.38
C THR A 155 -2.91 -5.74 12.15
N GLY A 156 -2.20 -6.86 12.01
CA GLY A 156 -2.82 -8.18 11.88
C GLY A 156 -3.60 -8.61 13.12
N LEU A 157 -3.08 -8.33 14.31
CA LEU A 157 -3.75 -8.65 15.58
C LEU A 157 -5.06 -7.88 15.73
N ASP A 158 -5.02 -6.56 15.52
CA ASP A 158 -6.21 -5.69 15.61
C ASP A 158 -7.26 -6.08 14.56
N PHE A 159 -6.83 -6.34 13.31
CA PHE A 159 -7.71 -6.80 12.26
C PHE A 159 -8.33 -8.17 12.60
N GLY A 160 -7.53 -9.18 12.94
CA GLY A 160 -8.05 -10.51 13.23
C GLY A 160 -9.03 -10.52 14.40
N VAL A 161 -8.76 -9.79 15.47
CA VAL A 161 -9.67 -9.73 16.64
C VAL A 161 -11.02 -9.10 16.26
N ARG A 162 -11.02 -8.13 15.34
CA ARG A 162 -12.24 -7.47 14.86
C ARG A 162 -13.02 -8.31 13.86
N TYR A 163 -12.36 -9.01 12.94
CA TYR A 163 -13.02 -9.63 11.79
C TYR A 163 -13.17 -11.16 11.90
N CYS A 164 -12.40 -11.85 12.75
CA CYS A 164 -12.55 -13.30 12.90
C CYS A 164 -13.81 -13.68 13.72
N GLN A 165 -14.50 -14.76 13.31
CA GLN A 165 -15.78 -15.21 13.86
C GLN A 165 -15.75 -15.69 15.32
N GLN A 166 -14.59 -15.88 15.93
CA GLN A 166 -14.47 -16.22 17.37
C GLN A 166 -13.75 -15.14 18.16
N GLY A 167 -13.32 -14.03 17.52
CA GLY A 167 -12.42 -13.03 18.13
C GLY A 167 -10.98 -13.52 18.27
N TRP A 168 -10.76 -14.83 18.37
CA TRP A 168 -9.45 -15.47 18.25
C TRP A 168 -9.55 -16.74 17.41
N GLY A 169 -8.81 -16.81 16.30
CA GLY A 169 -8.85 -17.91 15.33
C GLY A 169 -7.52 -18.64 15.16
N GLN A 170 -7.49 -19.61 14.24
CA GLN A 170 -6.27 -20.32 13.87
C GLN A 170 -5.22 -19.37 13.29
N GLY A 171 -5.65 -18.43 12.44
CA GLY A 171 -4.81 -17.41 11.83
C GLY A 171 -4.11 -16.52 12.86
N LEU A 172 -4.83 -16.05 13.90
CA LEU A 172 -4.23 -15.27 14.99
C LEU A 172 -3.26 -16.10 15.85
N THR A 173 -3.56 -17.39 16.04
CA THR A 173 -2.63 -18.32 16.69
C THR A 173 -1.34 -18.45 15.88
N MET A 174 -1.44 -18.70 14.57
CA MET A 174 -0.29 -18.76 13.67
C MET A 174 0.50 -17.46 13.66
N HIS A 175 -0.18 -16.31 13.55
CA HIS A 175 0.43 -14.98 13.55
C HIS A 175 1.24 -14.71 14.83
N THR A 176 0.69 -15.08 15.99
CA THR A 176 1.39 -14.97 17.28
C THR A 176 2.58 -15.93 17.36
N CYS A 177 2.42 -17.17 16.90
CA CYS A 177 3.53 -18.13 16.83
C CYS A 177 4.68 -17.61 15.95
N PHE A 178 4.38 -17.10 14.75
CA PHE A 178 5.41 -16.56 13.86
C PHE A 178 6.11 -15.33 14.43
N MET A 179 5.38 -14.44 15.12
CA MET A 179 5.98 -13.31 15.84
C MET A 179 6.97 -13.78 16.91
N ASN A 180 6.60 -14.80 17.69
CA ASN A 180 7.48 -15.36 18.72
C ASN A 180 8.70 -16.09 18.15
N LEU A 181 8.64 -16.52 16.89
CA LEU A 181 9.76 -17.18 16.22
C LEU A 181 10.78 -16.20 15.64
N LEU A 182 10.44 -14.92 15.44
CA LEU A 182 11.32 -13.95 14.77
C LEU A 182 12.75 -13.85 15.33
N PRO A 183 12.98 -13.90 16.67
CA PRO A 183 14.35 -13.87 17.22
C PRO A 183 15.21 -15.07 16.81
N TYR A 184 14.59 -16.18 16.38
CA TYR A 184 15.24 -17.41 15.97
C TYR A 184 15.38 -17.53 14.44
N LEU A 185 14.85 -16.56 13.68
CA LEU A 185 14.91 -16.54 12.21
C LEU A 185 16.02 -15.61 11.72
N ALA A 186 16.63 -16.01 10.60
CA ALA A 186 17.53 -15.14 9.85
C ALA A 186 16.77 -13.87 9.43
N PRO A 187 17.43 -12.68 9.40
CA PRO A 187 16.78 -11.43 9.05
C PRO A 187 15.93 -11.48 7.77
N GLU A 188 16.44 -12.12 6.72
CA GLU A 188 15.78 -12.31 5.43
C GLU A 188 14.51 -13.18 5.49
N ASP A 189 14.36 -14.03 6.50
CA ASP A 189 13.20 -14.92 6.67
C ASP A 189 12.09 -14.29 7.54
N ARG A 190 12.40 -13.22 8.29
CA ARG A 190 11.43 -12.57 9.19
C ARG A 190 10.22 -12.00 8.45
N PRO A 191 10.36 -11.28 7.30
CA PRO A 191 9.20 -10.82 6.54
C PRO A 191 8.31 -11.98 6.08
N ARG A 192 8.92 -13.12 5.70
CA ARG A 192 8.18 -14.32 5.28
C ARG A 192 7.36 -14.90 6.43
N ALA A 193 7.91 -14.97 7.64
CA ALA A 193 7.17 -15.45 8.81
C ALA A 193 5.97 -14.55 9.14
N LEU A 194 6.16 -13.24 9.13
CA LEU A 194 5.07 -12.27 9.32
C LEU A 194 3.99 -12.39 8.24
N TYR A 195 4.40 -12.48 6.97
CA TYR A 195 3.49 -12.70 5.85
C TYR A 195 2.63 -13.96 6.03
N GLN A 196 3.22 -15.09 6.45
CA GLN A 196 2.47 -16.33 6.63
C GLN A 196 1.41 -16.21 7.74
N GLY A 197 1.75 -15.53 8.85
CA GLY A 197 0.81 -15.21 9.92
C GLY A 197 -0.35 -14.34 9.42
N LEU A 198 -0.03 -13.23 8.76
CA LEU A 198 -1.00 -12.28 8.24
C LEU A 198 -1.91 -12.88 7.16
N ALA A 199 -1.36 -13.69 6.25
CA ALA A 199 -2.14 -14.38 5.24
C ALA A 199 -3.10 -15.42 5.87
N ALA A 200 -2.72 -16.05 6.99
CA ALA A 200 -3.63 -16.92 7.73
C ALA A 200 -4.74 -16.12 8.42
N VAL A 201 -4.42 -14.96 9.00
CA VAL A 201 -5.43 -14.04 9.56
C VAL A 201 -6.42 -13.57 8.49
N ALA A 202 -5.93 -13.19 7.30
CA ALA A 202 -6.79 -12.75 6.19
C ALA A 202 -7.78 -13.84 5.77
N ARG A 203 -7.30 -15.07 5.55
CA ARG A 203 -8.15 -16.23 5.21
C ARG A 203 -9.19 -16.54 6.29
N ASP A 204 -8.80 -16.50 7.56
CA ASP A 204 -9.73 -16.74 8.69
C ASP A 204 -10.81 -15.66 8.79
N ALA A 205 -10.50 -14.42 8.41
CA ALA A 205 -11.41 -13.28 8.41
C ALA A 205 -12.24 -13.15 7.12
N ALA A 206 -11.80 -13.78 6.02
CA ALA A 206 -12.43 -13.63 4.71
C ALA A 206 -13.93 -13.95 4.75
N GLY A 207 -14.74 -13.05 4.17
CA GLY A 207 -16.20 -13.16 4.14
C GLY A 207 -16.93 -12.86 5.45
N HIS A 208 -16.21 -12.52 6.54
CA HIS A 208 -16.82 -12.18 7.82
C HIS A 208 -16.96 -10.66 7.99
N PRO A 209 -18.09 -10.17 8.53
CA PRO A 209 -18.24 -8.76 8.84
C PRO A 209 -17.43 -8.37 10.07
N ALA A 210 -17.06 -7.08 10.17
CA ALA A 210 -16.45 -6.54 11.38
C ALA A 210 -17.35 -6.74 12.60
N ARG A 211 -16.76 -7.11 13.73
CA ARG A 211 -17.39 -7.00 15.04
C ARG A 211 -17.35 -5.55 15.48
N PHE A 212 -18.51 -4.93 15.60
CA PHE A 212 -18.63 -3.63 16.24
C PHE A 212 -18.65 -3.83 17.75
N CYS A 213 -17.68 -3.23 18.45
CA CYS A 213 -17.69 -3.25 19.91
C CYS A 213 -18.93 -2.49 20.40
N VAL A 214 -19.82 -3.18 21.10
CA VAL A 214 -21.01 -2.55 21.70
C VAL A 214 -20.53 -1.72 22.88
N ARG A 215 -20.72 -0.40 22.81
CA ARG A 215 -20.36 0.49 23.93
C ARG A 215 -21.17 0.09 25.16
N ALA A 216 -20.53 0.17 26.33
CA ALA A 216 -21.25 0.05 27.59
C ALA A 216 -22.40 1.07 27.64
N LEU A 217 -23.54 0.66 28.22
CA LEU A 217 -24.65 1.57 28.48
C LEU A 217 -24.14 2.75 29.35
N PRO A 218 -24.52 4.00 29.03
CA PRO A 218 -24.10 5.15 29.83
C PRO A 218 -24.69 5.09 31.25
N GLY A 219 -23.87 5.35 32.28
CA GLY A 219 -24.27 5.32 33.69
C GLY A 219 -23.48 4.33 34.55
N MET A 220 -23.43 4.56 35.87
CA MET A 220 -22.60 3.79 36.81
C MET A 220 -23.22 2.43 37.18
N ALA A 221 -22.36 1.42 37.34
CA ALA A 221 -22.55 0.03 37.81
C ALA A 221 -23.87 -0.67 37.45
N PRO A 222 -23.85 -1.70 36.59
CA PRO A 222 -25.07 -2.37 36.17
C PRO A 222 -25.78 -3.12 37.31
N ASP A 223 -27.10 -2.96 37.43
CA ASP A 223 -27.94 -3.84 38.24
C ASP A 223 -27.95 -5.25 37.63
N LEU A 224 -27.15 -6.13 38.21
CA LEU A 224 -26.97 -7.51 37.75
C LEU A 224 -28.30 -8.28 37.72
N ALA A 225 -29.24 -7.99 38.63
CA ALA A 225 -30.55 -8.65 38.64
C ALA A 225 -31.38 -8.26 37.42
N THR A 226 -31.29 -7.01 36.98
CA THR A 226 -31.93 -6.51 35.76
C THR A 226 -31.25 -7.05 34.50
N LEU A 227 -29.93 -7.06 34.44
CA LEU A 227 -29.20 -7.64 33.28
C LEU A 227 -29.59 -9.11 33.04
N LYS A 228 -29.69 -9.92 34.11
CA LYS A 228 -30.11 -11.35 34.03
C LYS A 228 -31.54 -11.55 33.53
N ARG A 229 -32.41 -10.54 33.58
CA ARG A 229 -33.76 -10.60 33.00
C ARG A 229 -33.77 -10.24 31.51
N TRP A 230 -32.92 -9.31 31.09
CA TRP A 230 -32.88 -8.83 29.70
C TRP A 230 -32.23 -9.81 28.72
N PHE A 231 -31.15 -10.47 29.13
CA PHE A 231 -30.36 -11.36 28.25
C PHE A 231 -30.71 -12.85 28.43
N ARG A 232 -31.99 -13.16 28.65
CA ARG A 232 -32.47 -14.54 28.66
C ARG A 232 -32.60 -15.11 27.27
#